data_AF-A0A2P4X734-F1
#
_entry.id   AF-A0A2P4X734-F1
#
_cell.length_a   1.000
_cell.length_b   1.000
_cell.length_c   1.000
_cell.angle_alpha   90.00
_cell.angle_beta   90.00
_cell.angle_gamma   90.00
#
_symmetry.space_group_name_H-M   'P 1'
#
loop_
_entity.id
_entity.type
_entity.pdbx_description
1 polymer ?
#
loop_
_entity_poly.entity_id
_entity_poly.type
_entity_poly.pdbx_seq_one_letter_code
_entity_poly.pdbx_strand_id
1 'polypeptide(L)'
;MGGGGLRILPHKKWHVWRRDNIERVLRDEREHEEKQQELDAKERRLAQERRAQKLSGSNSHEPQGHINFFQAEEARANSRDTTKHRKKDGTDDTLRRHGRLPWYAQTEDEAKEPTAKQERKRKRELEVADPLQQMRPNERPLFAARKEKTTQRLTAVEEGPAGSDRRKYSGRYDRSSTSPARDRRDGRYEEEGLKQLKKRSKHHKEKKRKHKTSKKQALLQELRRERQEREASERRRAERFMYE
;
A
#
# COMPACT_ATOMS: atom_id res chain seq x y z
N MET A 1 8.48 20.48 -45.26
CA MET A 1 7.26 19.67 -45.04
C MET A 1 7.34 18.96 -43.69
N GLY A 2 7.45 19.71 -42.58
CA GLY A 2 7.48 19.14 -41.22
C GLY A 2 6.07 19.09 -40.66
N GLY A 3 5.35 18.00 -40.91
CA GLY A 3 4.01 17.79 -40.37
C GLY A 3 4.07 17.77 -38.85
N GLY A 4 3.71 18.89 -38.23
CA GLY A 4 3.43 18.99 -36.80
C GLY A 4 2.21 18.13 -36.49
N GLY A 5 2.42 16.82 -36.42
CA GLY A 5 1.40 15.83 -36.14
C GLY A 5 0.72 16.20 -34.85
N LEU A 6 -0.52 16.67 -34.97
CA LEU A 6 -1.38 17.02 -33.88
C LEU A 6 -1.46 15.81 -32.94
N ARG A 7 -0.65 15.81 -31.87
CA ARG A 7 -0.72 14.86 -30.77
C ARG A 7 -1.99 15.20 -29.99
N ILE A 8 -3.14 14.85 -30.55
CA ILE A 8 -4.46 15.09 -29.96
C ILE A 8 -4.69 14.10 -28.80
N LEU A 9 -4.00 12.95 -28.82
CA LEU A 9 -4.18 11.85 -27.88
C LEU A 9 -3.92 12.20 -26.40
N PRO A 10 -2.82 12.88 -26.01
CA PRO A 10 -2.56 13.26 -24.62
C PRO A 10 -3.66 14.13 -24.02
N HIS A 11 -4.39 14.89 -24.86
CA HIS A 11 -5.44 15.80 -24.43
C HIS A 11 -6.82 15.15 -24.25
N LYS A 12 -6.99 13.86 -24.55
CA LYS A 12 -8.27 13.17 -24.38
C LYS A 12 -8.42 12.52 -23.01
N LYS A 13 -9.56 12.73 -22.36
CA LYS A 13 -9.86 12.21 -21.01
C LYS A 13 -9.84 10.69 -20.90
N TRP A 14 -10.12 9.98 -21.98
CA TRP A 14 -10.12 8.51 -22.03
C TRP A 14 -8.72 7.92 -22.29
N HIS A 15 -7.70 8.75 -22.49
CA HIS A 15 -6.37 8.27 -22.85
C HIS A 15 -5.72 7.50 -21.69
N VAL A 16 -5.35 6.25 -21.91
CA VAL A 16 -4.88 5.32 -20.86
C VAL A 16 -3.61 5.83 -20.18
N TRP A 17 -2.67 6.38 -20.95
CA TRP A 17 -1.39 6.89 -20.42
C TRP A 17 -1.49 8.23 -19.69
N ARG A 18 -2.69 8.75 -19.46
CA ARG A 18 -2.84 9.91 -18.58
C ARG A 18 -2.61 9.49 -17.15
N ARG A 19 -1.87 10.33 -16.44
CA ARG A 19 -1.64 10.19 -15.01
C ARG A 19 -2.93 9.91 -14.23
N ASP A 20 -4.01 10.66 -14.47
CA ASP A 20 -5.30 10.46 -13.79
C ASP A 20 -5.93 9.08 -14.02
N ASN A 21 -5.74 8.49 -15.20
CA ASN A 21 -6.29 7.19 -15.52
C ASN A 21 -5.40 6.07 -14.95
N ILE A 22 -4.09 6.24 -15.00
CA ILE A 22 -3.14 5.35 -14.32
C ILE A 22 -3.41 5.33 -12.81
N GLU A 23 -3.54 6.50 -12.18
CA GLU A 23 -3.85 6.61 -10.75
C GLU A 23 -5.22 6.01 -10.39
N ARG A 24 -6.21 6.09 -11.28
CA ARG A 24 -7.49 5.40 -11.10
C ARG A 24 -7.33 3.88 -11.12
N VAL A 25 -6.60 3.36 -12.11
CA VAL A 25 -6.33 1.92 -12.22
C VAL A 25 -5.56 1.41 -11.00
N LEU A 26 -4.51 2.10 -10.58
CA LEU A 26 -3.73 1.75 -9.39
C LEU A 26 -4.58 1.75 -8.10
N ARG A 27 -5.54 2.66 -7.99
CA ARG A 27 -6.49 2.66 -6.86
C ARG A 27 -7.41 1.45 -6.90
N ASP A 28 -7.99 1.18 -8.07
CA ASP A 28 -8.89 0.04 -8.26
C ASP A 28 -8.16 -1.29 -8.02
N GLU A 29 -6.89 -1.40 -8.43
CA GLU A 29 -6.02 -2.55 -8.17
C GLU A 29 -5.73 -2.72 -6.68
N ARG A 30 -5.37 -1.65 -5.97
CA ARG A 30 -5.15 -1.70 -4.52
C ARG A 30 -6.41 -2.12 -3.76
N GLU A 31 -7.55 -1.53 -4.10
CA GLU A 31 -8.84 -1.89 -3.49
C GLU A 31 -9.24 -3.34 -3.80
N HIS A 32 -8.71 -3.94 -4.85
CA HIS A 32 -8.94 -5.35 -5.19
C HIS A 32 -8.01 -6.26 -4.39
N GLU A 33 -6.73 -5.90 -4.33
CA GLU A 33 -5.71 -6.62 -3.55
C GLU A 33 -6.07 -6.67 -2.07
N GLU A 34 -6.47 -5.54 -1.47
CA GLU A 34 -6.94 -5.48 -0.07
C GLU A 34 -8.13 -6.42 0.18
N LYS A 35 -9.09 -6.47 -0.76
CA LYS A 35 -10.23 -7.39 -0.65
C LYS A 35 -9.81 -8.85 -0.75
N GLN A 36 -8.84 -9.18 -1.59
CA GLN A 36 -8.29 -10.54 -1.66
C GLN A 36 -7.58 -10.91 -0.37
N GLN A 37 -6.72 -10.02 0.16
CA GLN A 37 -6.03 -10.23 1.43
C GLN A 37 -7.01 -10.43 2.60
N GLU A 38 -8.11 -9.67 2.65
CA GLU A 38 -9.15 -9.87 3.68
C GLU A 38 -9.84 -11.24 3.57
N LEU A 39 -10.09 -11.72 2.34
CA LEU A 39 -10.70 -13.03 2.12
C LEU A 39 -9.73 -14.14 2.55
N ASP A 40 -8.46 -14.03 2.16
CA ASP A 40 -7.41 -14.99 2.51
C ASP A 40 -7.18 -15.01 4.03
N ALA A 41 -7.19 -13.85 4.69
CA ALA A 41 -7.09 -13.74 6.14
C ALA A 41 -8.27 -14.40 6.86
N LYS A 42 -9.50 -14.21 6.35
CA LYS A 42 -10.70 -14.88 6.87
C LYS A 42 -10.62 -16.39 6.69
N GLU A 43 -10.19 -16.86 5.53
CA GLU A 43 -10.01 -18.28 5.25
C GLU A 43 -8.96 -18.90 6.18
N ARG A 44 -7.82 -18.22 6.35
CA ARG A 44 -6.76 -18.65 7.27
C ARG A 44 -7.26 -18.75 8.71
N ARG A 45 -8.08 -17.80 9.17
CA ARG A 45 -8.69 -17.83 10.50
C ARG A 45 -9.66 -19.02 10.64
N LEU A 46 -10.54 -19.23 9.66
CA LEU A 46 -11.45 -20.38 9.67
C LEU A 46 -10.71 -21.72 9.64
N ALA A 47 -9.60 -21.81 8.90
CA ALA A 47 -8.75 -23.01 8.89
C ALA A 47 -8.10 -23.27 10.26
N GLN A 48 -7.65 -22.22 10.94
CA GLN A 48 -7.15 -22.32 12.32
C GLN A 48 -8.25 -22.76 13.29
N GLU A 49 -9.45 -22.19 13.20
CA GLU A 49 -10.60 -22.57 14.05
C GLU A 49 -11.00 -24.03 13.82
N ARG A 50 -11.06 -24.49 12.56
CA ARG A 50 -11.29 -25.91 12.22
C ARG A 50 -10.20 -26.82 12.80
N ARG A 51 -8.93 -26.39 12.77
CA ARG A 51 -7.81 -27.13 13.35
C ARG A 51 -7.93 -27.20 14.87
N ALA A 52 -8.26 -26.09 15.52
CA ALA A 52 -8.47 -26.02 16.97
C ALA A 52 -9.63 -26.90 17.41
N GLN A 53 -10.76 -26.91 16.68
CA GLN A 53 -11.89 -27.80 16.96
C GLN A 53 -11.50 -29.28 16.90
N LYS A 54 -10.68 -29.69 15.93
CA LYS A 54 -10.18 -31.08 15.85
C LYS A 54 -9.33 -31.46 17.06
N LEU A 55 -8.47 -30.55 17.53
CA LEU A 55 -7.63 -30.78 18.71
C LEU A 55 -8.45 -30.74 20.01
N SER A 56 -9.46 -29.86 20.09
CA SER A 56 -10.34 -29.76 21.24
C SER A 56 -11.27 -30.96 21.36
N GLY A 57 -11.74 -31.52 20.24
CA GLY A 57 -12.64 -32.67 20.23
C GLY A 57 -11.99 -33.99 20.63
N SER A 58 -10.66 -34.11 20.55
CA SER A 58 -9.93 -35.30 21.02
C SER A 58 -9.54 -35.23 22.49
N ASN A 59 -9.63 -34.06 23.13
CA ASN A 59 -9.29 -33.86 24.55
C ASN A 59 -10.55 -33.78 25.42
N SER A 60 -11.41 -34.80 25.34
CA SER A 60 -12.37 -35.09 26.40
C SER A 60 -11.66 -35.81 27.55
N HIS A 61 -10.83 -35.13 28.32
CA HIS A 61 -10.60 -35.44 29.74
C HIS A 61 -9.54 -34.52 30.35
N GLU A 62 -9.83 -34.08 31.57
CA GLU A 62 -8.99 -33.32 32.49
C GLU A 62 -8.77 -31.85 32.12
N PRO A 63 -9.36 -30.89 32.87
CA PRO A 63 -8.80 -29.54 32.95
C PRO A 63 -7.43 -29.65 33.62
N GLN A 64 -6.43 -30.09 32.87
CA GLN A 64 -5.03 -30.08 33.28
C GLN A 64 -4.70 -28.63 33.62
N GLY A 65 -4.56 -28.37 34.93
CA GLY A 65 -4.34 -27.05 35.49
C GLY A 65 -3.27 -26.32 34.70
N HIS A 66 -3.51 -25.03 34.45
CA HIS A 66 -2.62 -24.14 33.73
C HIS A 66 -1.16 -24.42 34.13
N ILE A 67 -0.41 -25.12 33.26
CA ILE A 67 0.98 -25.47 33.53
C ILE A 67 1.76 -24.18 33.37
N ASN A 68 1.93 -23.44 34.48
CA ASN A 68 2.80 -22.28 34.53
C ASN A 68 4.23 -22.79 34.42
N PHE A 69 4.75 -22.85 33.18
CA PHE A 69 6.14 -23.17 32.89
C PHE A 69 7.14 -22.27 33.64
N PHE A 70 6.69 -21.11 34.14
CA PHE A 70 7.47 -20.12 34.88
C PHE A 70 7.30 -20.16 36.40
N GLN A 71 6.49 -21.06 36.97
CA GLN A 71 6.31 -21.13 38.44
C GLN A 71 7.64 -21.29 39.19
N ALA A 72 8.56 -22.10 38.65
CA ALA A 72 9.87 -22.32 39.24
C ALA A 72 10.80 -21.08 39.16
N GLU A 73 10.64 -20.26 38.11
CA GLU A 73 11.44 -19.05 37.92
C GLU A 73 10.88 -17.88 38.74
N GLU A 74 9.56 -17.75 38.81
CA GLU A 74 8.86 -16.73 39.61
C GLU A 74 9.13 -16.91 41.12
N ALA A 75 9.19 -18.16 41.62
CA ALA A 75 9.59 -18.45 42.99
C ALA A 75 11.06 -18.06 43.30
N ARG A 76 11.95 -18.13 42.30
CA ARG A 76 13.36 -17.70 42.43
C ARG A 76 13.52 -16.19 42.38
N ALA A 77 12.68 -15.48 41.63
CA ALA A 77 12.64 -14.02 41.64
C ALA A 77 12.15 -13.50 43.00
N ASN A 78 11.03 -14.01 43.51
CA ASN A 78 10.43 -13.54 44.77
C ASN A 78 11.31 -13.81 46.02
N SER A 79 12.17 -14.82 45.99
CA SER A 79 13.11 -15.11 47.10
C SER A 79 14.36 -14.21 47.11
N ARG A 80 14.69 -13.56 45.99
CA ARG A 80 15.87 -12.68 45.89
C ARG A 80 15.58 -11.25 46.34
N ASP A 81 14.33 -10.83 46.32
CA ASP A 81 13.94 -9.45 46.64
C ASP A 81 13.78 -9.18 48.15
N THR A 82 13.72 -10.22 49.00
CA THR A 82 13.60 -10.05 50.46
C THR A 82 14.94 -9.99 51.21
N THR A 83 16.08 -10.20 50.53
CA THR A 83 17.41 -10.31 51.18
C THR A 83 18.44 -9.26 50.75
N LYS A 84 18.01 -8.06 50.33
CA LYS A 84 18.95 -6.97 50.00
C LYS A 84 18.60 -5.62 50.63
N HIS A 85 18.67 -5.55 51.94
CA HIS A 85 19.09 -4.33 52.64
C HIS A 85 20.35 -4.62 53.46
N ARG A 86 21.53 -4.41 52.85
CA ARG A 86 22.68 -3.66 53.42
C ARG A 86 23.99 -3.95 52.68
N LYS A 87 24.59 -2.85 52.19
CA LYS A 87 26.01 -2.67 51.79
C LYS A 87 26.37 -3.46 50.52
N LYS A 88 27.18 -2.97 49.60
CA LYS A 88 28.41 -2.18 49.75
C LYS A 88 28.77 -1.62 48.37
N ASP A 89 29.36 -0.43 48.36
CA ASP A 89 30.01 0.17 47.21
C ASP A 89 31.05 -0.76 46.58
N GLY A 90 31.17 -0.64 45.25
CA GLY A 90 32.44 -0.83 44.58
C GLY A 90 32.69 -2.19 43.96
N THR A 91 32.91 -2.13 42.65
CA THR A 91 33.70 -3.03 41.79
C THR A 91 32.99 -4.27 41.24
N ASP A 92 33.10 -4.37 39.92
CA ASP A 92 32.80 -5.50 39.04
C ASP A 92 31.34 -5.78 38.65
N ASP A 93 30.65 -4.72 38.21
CA ASP A 93 29.51 -4.85 37.31
C ASP A 93 30.01 -5.02 35.86
N THR A 94 30.51 -6.22 35.54
CA THR A 94 30.92 -6.62 34.19
C THR A 94 29.73 -6.78 33.23
N LEU A 95 28.49 -6.78 33.75
CA LEU A 95 27.25 -6.80 32.96
C LEU A 95 26.87 -5.40 32.44
N ARG A 96 27.20 -4.32 33.17
CA ARG A 96 27.01 -2.96 32.68
C ARG A 96 27.92 -2.54 31.52
N ARG A 97 29.05 -3.22 31.29
CA ARG A 97 29.91 -2.95 30.12
C ARG A 97 29.25 -3.35 28.80
N HIS A 98 28.35 -4.33 28.84
CA HIS A 98 27.44 -4.61 27.75
C HIS A 98 26.07 -4.03 28.10
N GLY A 99 25.95 -2.69 28.08
CA GLY A 99 24.68 -1.96 28.31
C GLY A 99 23.60 -2.21 27.25
N ARG A 100 23.60 -3.40 26.62
CA ARG A 100 22.58 -3.90 25.72
C ARG A 100 22.04 -5.17 26.36
N LEU A 101 20.82 -5.08 26.87
CA LEU A 101 20.01 -6.23 27.23
C LEU A 101 20.00 -7.20 26.03
N PRO A 102 20.08 -8.52 26.26
CA PRO A 102 19.93 -9.53 25.21
C PRO A 102 18.70 -9.25 24.36
N TRP A 103 18.75 -9.55 23.06
CA TRP A 103 17.73 -9.14 22.08
C TRP A 103 16.30 -9.55 22.45
N TYR A 104 16.14 -10.62 23.23
CA TYR A 104 14.87 -11.16 23.70
C TYR A 104 14.37 -10.53 25.01
N ALA A 105 15.22 -9.79 25.73
CA ALA A 105 14.90 -9.11 26.99
C ALA A 105 14.71 -7.59 26.79
N GLN A 106 14.76 -7.11 25.54
CA GLN A 106 14.42 -5.75 25.19
C GLN A 106 12.89 -5.65 25.11
N THR A 107 12.28 -4.93 26.05
CA THR A 107 10.88 -4.55 25.95
C THR A 107 10.71 -3.64 24.74
N GLU A 108 9.73 -3.92 23.88
CA GLU A 108 9.52 -3.16 22.62
C GLU A 108 9.27 -1.66 22.87
N ASP A 109 8.90 -1.30 24.11
CA ASP A 109 8.63 0.07 24.54
C ASP A 109 9.89 0.94 24.74
N GLU A 110 11.08 0.36 24.88
CA GLU A 110 12.35 1.12 24.95
C GLU A 110 13.05 1.24 23.59
N ALA A 111 12.48 0.67 22.53
CA ALA A 111 12.98 0.82 21.18
C ALA A 111 12.74 2.26 20.70
N LYS A 112 13.66 3.16 21.06
CA LYS A 112 13.77 4.51 20.48
C LYS A 112 13.50 4.41 18.98
N GLU A 113 12.48 5.12 18.52
CA GLU A 113 12.12 5.16 17.10
C GLU A 113 13.40 5.35 16.29
N PRO A 114 13.70 4.45 15.33
CA PRO A 114 14.99 4.45 14.66
C PRO A 114 15.17 5.79 13.96
N THR A 115 16.22 6.52 14.36
CA THR A 115 16.57 7.79 13.72
C THR A 115 16.55 7.65 12.19
N ALA A 116 16.09 8.66 11.46
CA ALA A 116 15.94 8.61 10.00
C ALA A 116 17.20 8.15 9.24
N LYS A 117 18.40 8.31 9.82
CA LYS A 117 19.65 7.75 9.29
C LYS A 117 19.74 6.23 9.43
N GLN A 118 19.34 5.66 10.58
CA GLN A 118 19.29 4.21 10.81
C GLN A 118 18.22 3.55 9.94
N GLU A 119 17.07 4.18 9.77
CA GLU A 119 16.01 3.68 8.90
C GLU A 119 16.46 3.61 7.43
N ARG A 120 17.18 4.64 6.95
CA ARG A 120 17.80 4.63 5.61
C ARG A 120 18.84 3.53 5.43
N LYS A 121 19.66 3.25 6.47
CA LYS A 121 20.65 2.18 6.42
C LYS A 121 19.97 0.80 6.38
N ARG A 122 18.96 0.60 7.24
CA ARG A 122 18.16 -0.63 7.26
C ARG A 122 17.46 -0.89 5.94
N LYS A 123 16.90 0.14 5.28
CA LYS A 123 16.30 0.02 3.94
C LYS A 123 17.33 -0.43 2.88
N ARG A 124 18.53 0.13 2.89
CA ARG A 124 19.61 -0.30 1.97
C ARG A 124 20.04 -1.75 2.24
N GLU A 125 20.17 -2.13 3.50
CA GLU A 125 20.55 -3.50 3.88
C GLU A 125 19.45 -4.52 3.52
N LEU A 126 18.18 -4.16 3.71
CA LEU A 126 17.04 -5.00 3.33
C LEU A 126 16.90 -5.15 1.81
N GLU A 127 17.21 -4.09 1.07
CA GLU A 127 17.31 -4.13 -0.40
C GLU A 127 18.44 -5.07 -0.84
N VAL A 128 19.63 -4.94 -0.26
CA VAL A 128 20.81 -5.78 -0.59
C VAL A 128 20.62 -7.24 -0.20
N ALA A 129 19.85 -7.53 0.86
CA ALA A 129 19.60 -8.88 1.35
C ALA A 129 18.44 -9.60 0.63
N ASP A 130 17.76 -8.97 -0.33
CA ASP A 130 16.74 -9.64 -1.14
C ASP A 130 17.42 -10.53 -2.19
N PRO A 131 17.43 -11.88 -2.05
CA PRO A 131 18.09 -12.77 -2.99
C PRO A 131 17.46 -12.70 -4.39
N LEU A 132 16.25 -12.15 -4.53
CA LEU A 132 15.59 -11.94 -5.81
C LEU A 132 16.05 -10.66 -6.54
N GLN A 133 16.79 -9.74 -5.89
CA GLN A 133 17.22 -8.51 -6.55
C GLN A 133 18.13 -8.77 -7.75
N GLN A 134 19.01 -9.76 -7.68
CA GLN A 134 19.91 -10.12 -8.79
C GLN A 134 19.16 -10.68 -10.00
N MET A 135 17.96 -11.24 -9.77
CA MET A 135 17.10 -11.81 -10.80
C MET A 135 16.13 -10.80 -11.40
N ARG A 136 15.99 -9.61 -10.80
CA ARG A 136 15.17 -8.55 -11.38
C ARG A 136 15.94 -7.91 -12.54
N PRO A 137 15.34 -7.81 -13.74
CA PRO A 137 15.97 -7.09 -14.83
C PRO A 137 16.23 -5.65 -14.37
N ASN A 138 17.49 -5.22 -14.47
CA ASN A 138 17.90 -3.88 -14.08
C ASN A 138 17.19 -2.86 -14.97
N GLU A 139 16.01 -2.41 -14.54
CA GLU A 139 15.30 -1.30 -15.13
C GLU A 139 16.11 -0.04 -14.84
N ARG A 140 17.09 0.23 -15.70
CA ARG A 140 17.76 1.53 -15.75
C ARG A 140 16.65 2.57 -15.91
N PRO A 141 16.46 3.49 -14.95
CA PRO A 141 15.45 4.53 -15.10
C PRO A 141 15.86 5.39 -16.28
N LEU A 142 15.18 5.19 -17.42
CA LEU A 142 15.35 5.97 -18.66
C LEU A 142 15.02 7.46 -18.47
N PHE A 143 14.51 7.83 -17.29
CA PHE A 143 14.22 9.19 -16.87
C PHE A 143 14.78 9.50 -15.47
N ALA A 144 16.06 9.24 -15.24
CA ALA A 144 16.76 9.98 -14.18
C ALA A 144 16.85 11.45 -14.62
N ALA A 145 15.84 12.23 -14.26
CA ALA A 145 15.89 13.69 -14.34
C ALA A 145 17.19 14.14 -13.67
N ARG A 146 18.09 14.67 -14.49
CA ARG A 146 19.36 15.29 -14.13
C ARG A 146 19.08 16.38 -13.10
N LYS A 147 19.05 16.03 -11.82
CA LYS A 147 19.07 17.02 -10.74
C LYS A 147 20.49 17.54 -10.71
N GLU A 148 20.69 18.64 -11.42
CA GLU A 148 21.89 19.46 -11.35
C GLU A 148 22.11 19.83 -9.88
N LYS A 149 23.00 19.10 -9.22
CA LYS A 149 23.61 19.54 -7.98
C LYS A 149 24.76 20.44 -8.39
N THR A 150 24.48 21.73 -8.44
CA THR A 150 25.48 22.79 -8.35
C THR A 150 26.15 22.66 -6.98
N THR A 151 27.36 22.11 -6.97
CA THR A 151 28.32 22.38 -5.90
C THR A 151 29.70 22.39 -6.54
N GLN A 152 30.29 23.57 -6.45
CA GLN A 152 31.58 23.96 -6.96
C GLN A 152 32.70 23.06 -6.40
N ARG A 153 33.64 22.63 -7.24
CA ARG A 153 35.08 22.78 -6.98
C ARG A 153 35.94 22.46 -8.21
N LEU A 154 36.92 23.34 -8.39
CA LEU A 154 37.98 23.44 -9.39
C LEU A 154 38.76 22.14 -9.64
N THR A 155 39.22 21.89 -10.89
CA THR A 155 40.61 22.16 -11.37
C THR A 155 40.88 21.56 -12.76
N ALA A 156 41.80 22.21 -13.50
CA ALA A 156 42.63 21.73 -14.62
C ALA A 156 41.92 21.45 -15.96
N VAL A 157 42.03 22.35 -16.94
CA VAL A 157 43.08 22.37 -17.99
C VAL A 157 43.04 21.12 -18.87
N GLU A 158 42.37 21.22 -20.02
CA GLU A 158 42.91 20.73 -21.29
C GLU A 158 42.29 21.53 -22.44
N GLU A 159 43.17 22.01 -23.31
CA GLU A 159 42.89 22.71 -24.55
C GLU A 159 42.32 21.73 -25.60
N GLY A 160 41.26 22.15 -26.31
CA GLY A 160 40.69 21.37 -27.41
C GLY A 160 39.61 22.14 -28.17
N PRO A 161 39.44 21.89 -29.48
CA PRO A 161 39.65 22.92 -30.48
C PRO A 161 38.41 23.72 -30.90
N ALA A 162 38.72 24.88 -31.48
CA ALA A 162 37.83 25.83 -32.10
C ALA A 162 36.79 25.19 -33.04
N GLY A 163 35.56 25.70 -32.95
CA GLY A 163 34.55 25.53 -34.00
C GLY A 163 33.32 24.74 -33.56
N SER A 164 32.46 25.35 -32.76
CA SER A 164 31.04 24.96 -32.77
C SER A 164 30.18 26.19 -32.53
N ASP A 165 29.64 26.66 -33.65
CA ASP A 165 28.70 27.76 -33.87
C ASP A 165 27.53 27.70 -32.87
N ARG A 166 27.72 28.34 -31.72
CA ARG A 166 26.70 28.48 -30.68
C ARG A 166 25.75 29.60 -31.09
N ARG A 167 24.93 29.34 -32.11
CA ARG A 167 23.84 30.23 -32.51
C ARG A 167 22.90 30.43 -31.31
N LYS A 168 22.95 31.63 -30.76
CA LYS A 168 21.98 32.13 -29.78
C LYS A 168 20.63 32.22 -30.47
N TYR A 169 19.81 31.18 -30.37
CA TYR A 169 18.40 31.27 -30.69
C TYR A 169 17.70 32.06 -29.57
N SER A 170 17.68 33.39 -29.71
CA SER A 170 16.80 34.26 -28.92
C SER A 170 15.37 34.08 -29.43
N GLY A 171 14.68 33.06 -28.93
CA GLY A 171 13.26 32.85 -29.18
C GLY A 171 12.40 33.85 -28.41
N ARG A 172 12.41 35.13 -28.82
CA ARG A 172 11.28 36.03 -28.56
C ARG A 172 10.16 35.57 -29.49
N TYR A 173 9.26 34.74 -28.98
CA TYR A 173 7.94 34.63 -29.60
C TYR A 173 7.08 35.77 -29.06
N ASP A 174 6.86 36.75 -29.92
CA ASP A 174 5.80 37.73 -29.77
C ASP A 174 4.46 37.02 -29.60
N ARG A 175 3.86 37.27 -28.44
CA ARG A 175 2.59 36.74 -27.99
C ARG A 175 1.49 37.70 -28.43
N SER A 176 1.24 37.77 -29.73
CA SER A 176 0.21 38.66 -30.27
C SER A 176 -0.21 38.19 -31.66
N SER A 177 -1.27 37.36 -31.72
CA SER A 177 -2.32 37.41 -32.76
C SER A 177 -3.25 36.20 -32.66
N THR A 178 -4.25 36.24 -31.78
CA THR A 178 -5.60 35.78 -32.14
C THR A 178 -6.62 36.45 -31.23
N SER A 179 -7.24 37.50 -31.76
CA SER A 179 -8.46 38.09 -31.24
C SER A 179 -9.65 37.16 -31.46
N PRO A 180 -10.51 36.92 -30.47
CA PRO A 180 -11.94 36.78 -30.73
C PRO A 180 -12.56 38.16 -30.55
N ALA A 181 -12.75 38.85 -31.67
CA ALA A 181 -13.63 39.98 -31.73
C ALA A 181 -15.08 39.49 -31.52
N ARG A 182 -15.79 40.20 -30.63
CA ARG A 182 -17.23 40.46 -30.64
C ARG A 182 -18.16 39.25 -30.56
N ASP A 183 -18.68 39.03 -29.36
CA ASP A 183 -20.13 39.19 -29.16
C ASP A 183 -20.42 39.65 -27.73
N ARG A 184 -20.44 40.98 -27.55
CA ARG A 184 -21.12 41.62 -26.42
C ARG A 184 -22.51 41.97 -26.93
N ARG A 185 -23.47 41.06 -26.76
CA ARG A 185 -24.88 41.43 -26.66
C ARG A 185 -25.37 41.07 -25.27
N ASP A 186 -26.13 42.03 -24.75
CA ASP A 186 -26.82 42.04 -23.49
C ASP A 186 -27.41 40.69 -23.06
N GLY A 187 -27.26 40.40 -21.78
CA GLY A 187 -27.87 39.24 -21.14
C GLY A 187 -27.74 39.28 -19.63
N ARG A 188 -27.89 40.47 -19.02
CA ARG A 188 -27.86 40.67 -17.56
C ARG A 188 -29.18 40.21 -16.89
N TYR A 189 -29.74 39.06 -17.31
CA TYR A 189 -31.00 38.53 -16.78
C TYR A 189 -31.15 36.98 -16.79
N GLU A 190 -30.07 36.18 -16.91
CA GLU A 190 -30.19 34.70 -17.01
C GLU A 190 -29.22 33.92 -16.10
N GLU A 191 -28.84 34.45 -14.92
CA GLU A 191 -27.94 33.71 -14.01
C GLU A 191 -28.67 32.78 -13.01
N GLU A 192 -29.99 32.93 -12.84
CA GLU A 192 -30.76 32.10 -11.91
C GLU A 192 -31.36 30.83 -12.56
N GLY A 193 -31.70 30.87 -13.86
CA GLY A 193 -32.27 29.71 -14.59
C GLY A 193 -31.28 28.55 -14.78
N LEU A 194 -30.00 28.84 -15.03
CA LEU A 194 -28.96 27.82 -15.25
C LEU A 194 -28.58 27.03 -13.98
N LYS A 195 -28.84 27.58 -12.80
CA LYS A 195 -28.60 26.89 -11.51
C LYS A 195 -29.68 25.84 -11.23
N GLN A 196 -30.92 26.03 -11.71
CA GLN A 196 -31.99 25.03 -11.56
C GLN A 196 -31.84 23.83 -12.52
N LEU A 197 -31.40 24.05 -13.77
CA LEU A 197 -31.19 22.96 -14.73
C LEU A 197 -30.05 21.99 -14.32
N LYS A 198 -29.00 22.51 -13.66
CA LYS A 198 -27.91 21.68 -13.11
C LYS A 198 -28.33 20.81 -11.92
N LYS A 199 -29.36 21.20 -11.15
CA LYS A 199 -29.89 20.40 -10.03
C LYS A 199 -30.71 19.20 -10.52
N ARG A 200 -31.49 19.35 -11.60
CA ARG A 200 -32.30 18.25 -12.18
C ARG A 200 -31.46 17.15 -12.84
N SER A 201 -30.31 17.50 -13.44
CA SER A 201 -29.39 16.54 -14.07
C SER A 201 -28.70 15.59 -13.07
N LYS A 202 -28.37 16.06 -11.85
CA LYS A 202 -27.70 15.25 -10.82
C LYS A 202 -28.59 14.11 -10.31
N HIS A 203 -29.87 14.38 -10.09
CA HIS A 203 -30.82 13.36 -9.62
C HIS A 203 -31.00 12.19 -10.61
N HIS A 204 -30.94 12.43 -11.92
CA HIS A 204 -31.10 11.36 -12.91
C HIS A 204 -29.89 10.41 -12.97
N LYS A 205 -28.67 10.92 -12.77
CA LYS A 205 -27.45 10.08 -12.71
C LYS A 205 -27.40 9.22 -11.46
N GLU A 206 -27.91 9.71 -10.33
CA GLU A 206 -27.96 8.94 -9.09
C GLU A 206 -28.95 7.77 -9.17
N LYS A 207 -30.15 7.99 -9.75
CA LYS A 207 -31.13 6.92 -9.99
C LYS A 207 -30.58 5.80 -10.89
N LYS A 208 -29.78 6.14 -11.92
CA LYS A 208 -29.13 5.15 -12.80
C LYS A 208 -28.02 4.35 -12.11
N ARG A 209 -27.37 4.88 -11.07
CA ARG A 209 -26.35 4.15 -10.28
C ARG A 209 -26.98 3.14 -9.32
N LYS A 210 -28.08 3.50 -8.65
CA LYS A 210 -28.81 2.60 -7.73
C LYS A 210 -29.36 1.35 -8.43
N HIS A 211 -29.79 1.46 -9.70
CA HIS A 211 -30.26 0.32 -10.47
C HIS A 211 -29.17 -0.68 -10.92
N LYS A 212 -27.89 -0.26 -10.98
CA LYS A 212 -26.80 -1.15 -11.37
C LYS A 212 -26.29 -1.99 -10.19
N THR A 213 -26.30 -1.41 -8.99
CA THR A 213 -25.90 -2.12 -7.77
C THR A 213 -26.93 -3.17 -7.37
N SER A 214 -28.23 -2.92 -7.58
CA SER A 214 -29.29 -3.91 -7.28
C SER A 214 -29.23 -5.13 -8.19
N LYS A 215 -28.97 -4.96 -9.50
CA LYS A 215 -28.80 -6.09 -10.43
C LYS A 215 -27.59 -6.97 -10.07
N LYS A 216 -26.46 -6.36 -9.69
CA LYS A 216 -25.26 -7.11 -9.26
C LYS A 216 -25.53 -7.88 -7.96
N GLN A 217 -26.27 -7.28 -7.01
CA GLN A 217 -26.65 -7.97 -5.78
C GLN A 217 -27.63 -9.13 -6.04
N ALA A 218 -28.60 -8.95 -6.94
CA ALA A 218 -29.53 -10.03 -7.33
C ALA A 218 -28.77 -11.22 -7.94
N LEU A 219 -27.85 -10.96 -8.88
CA LEU A 219 -26.99 -12.00 -9.47
C LEU A 219 -26.14 -12.72 -8.40
N LEU A 220 -25.57 -11.98 -7.44
CA LEU A 220 -24.80 -12.58 -6.35
C LEU A 220 -25.67 -13.43 -5.41
N GLN A 221 -26.93 -13.05 -5.18
CA GLN A 221 -27.86 -13.85 -4.39
C GLN A 221 -28.25 -15.14 -5.12
N GLU A 222 -28.42 -15.08 -6.45
CA GLU A 222 -28.71 -16.24 -7.29
C GLU A 222 -27.57 -17.25 -7.25
N LEU A 223 -26.32 -16.80 -7.43
CA LEU A 223 -25.13 -17.67 -7.33
C LEU A 223 -24.98 -18.32 -5.93
N ARG A 224 -25.38 -17.62 -4.87
CA ARG A 224 -25.39 -18.19 -3.50
C ARG A 224 -26.44 -19.29 -3.36
N ARG A 225 -27.64 -19.08 -3.92
CA ARG A 225 -28.70 -20.10 -3.92
C ARG A 225 -28.28 -21.33 -4.73
N GLU A 226 -27.73 -21.12 -5.93
CA GLU A 226 -27.24 -22.21 -6.77
C GLU A 226 -26.16 -23.04 -6.07
N ARG A 227 -25.20 -22.40 -5.39
CA ARG A 227 -24.18 -23.12 -4.62
C ARG A 227 -24.80 -23.95 -3.48
N GLN A 228 -25.73 -23.37 -2.73
CA GLN A 228 -26.43 -24.08 -1.65
C GLN A 228 -27.23 -25.28 -2.17
N GLU A 229 -27.87 -25.13 -3.34
CA GLU A 229 -28.62 -26.22 -3.97
C GLU A 229 -27.70 -27.35 -4.43
N ARG A 230 -26.55 -27.03 -5.02
CA ARG A 230 -25.53 -28.04 -5.38
C ARG A 230 -25.02 -28.79 -4.15
N GLU A 231 -24.62 -28.07 -3.10
CA GLU A 231 -24.18 -28.69 -1.85
C GLU A 231 -25.28 -29.57 -1.21
N ALA A 232 -26.53 -29.12 -1.22
CA ALA A 232 -27.66 -29.91 -0.74
C ALA A 232 -27.91 -31.16 -1.59
N SER A 233 -27.75 -31.05 -2.91
CA SER A 233 -27.88 -32.17 -3.84
C SER A 233 -26.77 -33.21 -3.63
N GLU A 234 -25.55 -32.76 -3.37
CA GLU A 234 -24.40 -33.61 -3.06
C GLU A 234 -24.56 -34.29 -1.71
N ARG A 235 -25.08 -33.58 -0.69
CA ARG A 235 -25.44 -34.19 0.60
C ARG A 235 -26.48 -35.29 0.45
N ARG A 236 -27.57 -35.04 -0.28
CA ARG A 236 -28.59 -36.07 -0.55
C ARG A 236 -28.01 -37.26 -1.29
N ARG A 237 -27.09 -37.02 -2.23
CA ARG A 237 -26.40 -38.09 -2.97
C ARG A 237 -25.49 -38.89 -2.05
N ALA A 238 -24.73 -38.23 -1.17
CA ALA A 238 -23.88 -38.86 -0.18
C ALA A 238 -24.70 -39.65 0.87
N GLU A 239 -25.83 -39.11 1.33
CA GLU A 239 -26.76 -39.81 2.22
C GLU A 239 -27.30 -41.09 1.57
N ARG A 240 -27.69 -41.05 0.28
CA ARG A 240 -28.07 -42.28 -0.44
C ARG A 240 -26.95 -43.32 -0.44
N PHE A 241 -25.71 -42.91 -0.71
CA PHE A 241 -24.57 -43.81 -0.68
C PHE A 241 -24.20 -44.36 0.70
N MET A 242 -24.61 -43.70 1.79
CA MET A 242 -24.28 -44.11 3.16
C MET A 242 -25.34 -45.01 3.80
N TYR A 243 -26.58 -44.97 3.31
CA TYR A 243 -27.74 -45.65 3.91
C TYR A 243 -28.42 -46.67 2.98
N GLU A 244 -27.98 -46.80 1.72
CA GLU A 244 -28.24 -47.96 0.84
C GLU A 244 -27.07 -48.95 0.92
#